data_AF-A0A3B0RJA1-F1
#
_entry.id   AF-A0A3B0RJA1-F1
#
_cell.length_a   1.000
_cell.length_b   1.000
_cell.length_c   1.000
_cell.angle_alpha   90.00
_cell.angle_beta   90.00
_cell.angle_gamma   90.00
#
_symmetry.space_group_name_H-M   'P 1'
#
loop_
_entity.id
_entity.type
_entity.pdbx_description
1 polymer ?
#
loop_
_entity_poly.entity_id
_entity_poly.type
_entity_poly.pdbx_seq_one_letter_code
_entity_poly.pdbx_strand_id
1 'polypeptide(L)' 'GLKPEQKNLYRVRFTMAEIWGDRAENPNDTLDAEIFEHWLEKV' A
#
# COMPACT_ATOMS: atom_id res chain seq x y z
N GLY A 1 25.82 6.44 16.28
CA GLY A 1 24.49 5.98 15.83
C GLY A 1 24.56 5.68 14.35
N LEU A 2 23.91 4.61 13.89
CA LEU A 2 23.79 4.29 12.47
C LEU A 2 22.90 5.35 11.81
N LYS A 3 23.30 5.87 10.65
CA LYS A 3 22.44 6.76 9.85
C LYS A 3 21.43 5.87 9.11
N PRO A 4 20.11 6.08 9.27
CA PRO A 4 19.13 5.33 8.51
C PRO A 4 19.30 5.66 7.02
N GLU A 5 19.24 4.64 6.18
CA GLU A 5 19.19 4.83 4.74
C GLU A 5 17.90 5.57 4.38
N GLN A 6 18.01 6.64 3.60
CA GLN A 6 16.84 7.35 3.09
C GLN A 6 16.21 6.49 2.00
N LYS A 7 14.96 6.09 2.21
CA LYS A 7 14.17 5.32 1.23
C LYS A 7 12.94 6.11 0.83
N ASN A 8 12.56 6.02 -0.44
CA ASN A 8 11.35 6.66 -0.92
C ASN A 8 10.11 6.05 -0.25
N LEU A 9 9.14 6.91 0.09
CA LEU A 9 7.86 6.53 0.66
C LEU A 9 6.77 6.86 -0.36
N TYR A 10 5.97 5.87 -0.72
CA TYR A 10 4.90 6.01 -1.69
C TYR A 10 3.55 5.91 -1.00
N ARG A 11 2.59 6.74 -1.40
CA ARG A 11 1.18 6.50 -1.08
C ARG A 11 0.59 5.58 -2.13
N VAL A 12 0.22 4.38 -1.72
CA VAL A 12 -0.40 3.36 -2.58
C VAL A 12 -1.89 3.27 -2.21
N ARG A 13 -2.74 3.25 -3.23
CA ARG A 13 -4.19 3.12 -3.08
C ARG A 13 -4.61 1.72 -3.48
N PHE A 14 -5.42 1.10 -2.63
CA PHE A 14 -6.08 -0.17 -2.88
C PHE A 14 -7.60 0.01 -2.81
N THR A 15 -8.32 -0.73 -3.61
CA THR A 15 -9.75 -1.00 -3.40
C THR A 15 -9.93 -1.96 -2.23
N MET A 16 -11.09 -1.94 -1.56
CA MET A 16 -11.39 -2.93 -0.55
C MET A 16 -11.44 -4.36 -1.15
N ALA A 17 -11.85 -4.49 -2.41
CA ALA A 17 -11.82 -5.76 -3.12
C ALA A 17 -10.40 -6.35 -3.25
N GLU A 18 -9.38 -5.53 -3.51
CA GLU A 18 -7.99 -6.01 -3.65
C GLU A 18 -7.42 -6.60 -2.37
N ILE A 19 -7.87 -6.11 -1.20
CA ILE A 19 -7.35 -6.56 0.11
C ILE A 19 -8.23 -7.65 0.73
N TRP A 20 -9.55 -7.50 0.66
CA TRP A 20 -10.51 -8.37 1.36
C TRP A 20 -11.40 -9.21 0.43
N GLY A 21 -11.28 -9.03 -0.89
CA GLY A 21 -12.09 -9.69 -1.91
C GLY A 21 -13.48 -9.06 -2.10
N ASP A 22 -14.24 -9.58 -3.06
CA ASP A 22 -15.54 -9.05 -3.48
C ASP A 22 -16.63 -9.07 -2.40
N ARG A 23 -16.38 -9.75 -1.27
CA ARG A 23 -17.31 -9.82 -0.12
C ARG A 23 -17.09 -8.72 0.91
N ALA A 24 -16.16 -7.80 0.68
CA ALA A 24 -16.07 -6.58 1.48
C ALA A 24 -17.42 -5.85 1.48
N GLU A 25 -17.76 -5.18 2.59
CA GLU A 25 -19.04 -4.48 2.73
C GLU A 25 -19.27 -3.47 1.59
N ASN A 26 -18.20 -2.76 1.20
CA ASN A 26 -18.17 -1.86 0.03
C ASN A 26 -16.89 -2.13 -0.80
N PRO A 27 -16.91 -3.04 -1.78
CA PRO A 27 -15.71 -3.47 -2.50
C PRO A 27 -14.98 -2.36 -3.28
N ASN A 28 -15.73 -1.32 -3.67
CA ASN A 28 -15.20 -0.19 -4.45
C ASN A 28 -14.66 0.96 -3.58
N ASP A 29 -14.81 0.89 -2.26
CA ASP A 29 -14.18 1.87 -1.36
C ASP A 29 -12.65 1.70 -1.41
N THR A 30 -11.92 2.71 -0.95
CA THR A 30 -10.45 2.75 -1.09
C THR A 30 -9.73 2.89 0.24
N LEU A 31 -8.59 2.21 0.36
CA LEU A 31 -7.62 2.34 1.43
C LEU A 31 -6.31 2.91 0.86
N ASP A 32 -5.85 4.03 1.41
CA ASP A 32 -4.54 4.60 1.09
C ASP A 32 -3.52 4.21 2.19
N ALA A 33 -2.38 3.66 1.81
CA ALA A 33 -1.29 3.28 2.71
C ALA A 33 0.04 3.90 2.28
N GLU A 34 0.88 4.26 3.24
CA GLU A 34 2.24 4.74 2.97
C GLU A 34 3.23 3.57 3.07
N ILE A 35 3.90 3.24 1.95
CA ILE A 35 4.75 2.06 1.81
C ILE A 35 6.13 2.46 1.30
N PHE A 36 7.19 1.97 1.96
CA PHE A 36 8.56 2.21 1.53
C PHE A 36 8.90 1.45 0.25
N GLU A 37 9.73 2.04 -0.60
CA GLU A 37 10.08 1.52 -1.93
C GLU A 37 10.58 0.08 -1.96
N HIS A 38 11.28 -0.37 -0.92
CA HIS A 38 11.86 -1.71 -0.86
C HIS A 38 10.84 -2.81 -0.53
N TRP A 39 9.57 -2.46 -0.28
CA TRP A 39 8.45 -3.38 -0.11
C TRP A 39 7.62 -3.50 -1.40
N LEU A 40 7.92 -2.69 -2.41
CA LEU A 40 7.17 -2.63 -3.66
C LEU A 40 7.97 -3.30 -4.79
N GLU A 41 7.27 -3.99 -5.67
CA GLU A 41 7.80 -4.48 -6.94
C GLU A 41 6.93 -4.00 -8.09
N LYS A 42 7.51 -3.96 -9.30
CA LYS A 42 6.73 -3.64 -10.50
C LYS A 42 5.95 -4.88 -10.93
N VAL A 43 4.66 -4.67 -11.15
CA VAL A 43 3.73 -5.64 -11.75
C VAL A 43 3.66 -5.50 -13.27
#